data_AF-E0QQA8-F1
#
_entry.id   AF-E0QQA8-F1
#
_cell.length_a   1.000
_cell.length_b   1.000
_cell.length_c   1.000
_cell.angle_alpha   90.00
_cell.angle_beta   90.00
_cell.angle_gamma   90.00
#
_symmetry.space_group_name_H-M   'P 1'
#
loop_
_entity.id
_entity.type
_entity.pdbx_description
1 polymer ?
#
loop_
_entity_poly.entity_id
_entity_poly.type
_entity_poly.pdbx_seq_one_letter_code
_entity_poly.pdbx_strand_id
1 'polypeptide(L)'
;MPLKQAVTRVEEQQYELFRRTTRELGTTPADALRMFIYAFNSHRGFPYEVRSLQPVDVEPFTNEADATRFATTLSLEAINAQR
;
A
#
# COMPACT_ATOMS: atom_id res chain seq x y z
N MET A 1 -18.78 -8.93 -14.32
CA MET A 1 -18.18 -8.31 -13.13
C MET A 1 -17.90 -6.83 -13.41
N PRO A 2 -18.10 -5.92 -12.45
CA PRO A 2 -17.84 -4.50 -12.65
C PRO A 2 -16.33 -4.21 -12.75
N LEU A 3 -15.93 -3.34 -13.68
CA LEU A 3 -14.55 -2.86 -13.80
C LEU A 3 -14.36 -1.62 -12.91
N LYS A 4 -13.16 -1.47 -12.33
CA LYS A 4 -12.77 -0.30 -11.53
C LYS A 4 -11.45 0.27 -12.05
N GLN A 5 -11.29 1.59 -11.90
CA GLN A 5 -10.04 2.29 -12.22
C GLN A 5 -9.23 2.50 -10.94
N ALA A 6 -7.96 2.16 -10.98
CA ALA A 6 -6.98 2.55 -9.96
C ALA A 6 -6.21 3.77 -10.50
N VAL A 7 -6.20 4.88 -9.74
CA VAL A 7 -5.56 6.14 -10.16
C VAL A 7 -4.68 6.64 -9.02
N THR A 8 -3.48 7.09 -9.35
CA THR A 8 -2.54 7.69 -8.40
C THR A 8 -1.71 8.75 -9.11
N ARG A 9 -1.40 9.84 -8.39
CA ARG A 9 -0.50 10.88 -8.87
C ARG A 9 0.93 10.43 -8.62
N VAL A 10 1.78 10.58 -9.63
CA VAL A 10 3.22 10.31 -9.56
C VAL A 10 3.99 11.50 -10.13
N GLU A 11 5.26 11.62 -9.77
CA GLU A 11 6.16 12.61 -10.36
C GLU A 11 6.27 12.38 -11.88
N GLU A 12 6.36 13.48 -12.64
CA GLU A 12 6.42 13.44 -14.11
C GLU A 12 7.60 12.59 -14.61
N GLN A 13 8.77 12.72 -13.98
CA GLN A 13 9.95 11.93 -14.34
C GLN A 13 9.71 10.42 -14.18
N GLN A 14 9.03 10.01 -13.11
CA GLN A 14 8.70 8.60 -12.87
C GLN A 14 7.66 8.10 -13.87
N TYR A 15 6.69 8.93 -14.23
CA TYR A 15 5.70 8.59 -15.24
C TYR A 15 6.34 8.37 -16.62
N GLU A 16 7.21 9.27 -17.06
CA GLU A 16 7.87 9.14 -18.36
C GLU A 16 8.83 7.95 -18.41
N LEU A 17 9.55 7.67 -17.31
CA LEU A 17 10.35 6.46 -17.19
C LEU A 17 9.49 5.20 -17.31
N PHE A 18 8.41 5.11 -16.53
CA PHE A 18 7.49 3.97 -16.58
C PHE A 18 6.88 3.76 -17.97
N ARG A 19 6.47 4.86 -18.63
CA ARG A 19 5.93 4.84 -19.99
C ARG A 19 6.96 4.36 -21.01
N ARG A 20 8.23 4.76 -20.88
CA ARG A 20 9.31 4.29 -21.75
C ARG A 20 9.59 2.82 -21.53
N THR A 21 9.77 2.38 -20.29
CA THR A 21 10.08 0.98 -19.94
C THR A 21 8.98 0.03 -20.41
N THR A 22 7.70 0.38 -20.20
CA THR A 22 6.58 -0.45 -20.68
C THR A 22 6.58 -0.59 -22.20
N ARG A 23 6.90 0.47 -22.94
CA ARG A 23 7.06 0.41 -24.39
C ARG A 23 8.21 -0.50 -24.81
N GLU A 24 9.37 -0.40 -24.15
CA GLU A 24 10.54 -1.26 -24.43
C GLU A 24 10.24 -2.75 -24.17
N LEU A 25 9.36 -3.04 -23.20
CA LEU A 25 8.88 -4.39 -22.91
C LEU A 25 7.74 -4.86 -23.84
N GLY A 26 7.30 -4.04 -24.79
CA GLY A 26 6.18 -4.36 -25.68
C GLY A 26 4.82 -4.36 -24.98
N THR A 27 4.67 -3.65 -23.87
CA THR A 27 3.42 -3.53 -23.11
C THR A 27 2.91 -2.09 -23.10
N THR A 28 1.74 -1.88 -22.50
CA THR A 28 1.28 -0.52 -22.15
C THR A 28 1.42 -0.27 -20.65
N PRO A 29 1.45 1.01 -20.21
CA PRO A 29 1.35 1.36 -18.79
C PRO A 29 0.13 0.73 -18.09
N ALA A 30 -1.00 0.67 -18.79
CA ALA A 30 -2.22 0.08 -18.25
C ALA A 30 -2.10 -1.45 -18.10
N ASP A 31 -1.46 -2.14 -19.05
CA ASP A 31 -1.22 -3.59 -18.95
C ASP A 31 -0.26 -3.89 -17.82
N ALA A 32 0.84 -3.13 -17.71
CA ALA A 32 1.81 -3.27 -16.64
C ALA A 32 1.19 -3.05 -15.25
N LEU A 33 0.32 -2.03 -15.09
CA LEU A 33 -0.42 -1.82 -13.85
C LEU A 33 -1.38 -2.98 -13.54
N ARG A 34 -2.08 -3.51 -14.55
CA ARG A 34 -2.96 -4.69 -14.36
C ARG A 34 -2.16 -5.90 -13.92
N MET A 35 -1.04 -6.18 -14.57
CA MET A 35 -0.12 -7.27 -14.21
C MET A 35 0.42 -7.09 -12.79
N PHE A 36 0.85 -5.86 -12.44
CA PHE A 36 1.31 -5.53 -11.10
C PHE A 36 0.24 -5.79 -10.04
N ILE A 37 -1.00 -5.33 -10.24
CA ILE A 37 -2.09 -5.54 -9.27
C ILE A 37 -2.35 -7.04 -9.05
N TYR A 38 -2.37 -7.84 -10.12
CA TYR A 38 -2.56 -9.29 -9.98
C TYR A 38 -1.41 -9.97 -9.27
N ALA A 39 -0.17 -9.62 -9.61
CA ALA A 39 1.02 -10.16 -8.97
C ALA A 39 1.11 -9.74 -7.49
N PHE A 40 0.83 -8.48 -7.17
CA PHE A 40 0.82 -7.97 -5.80
C PHE A 40 -0.18 -8.75 -4.93
N ASN A 41 -1.40 -8.96 -5.44
CA ASN A 41 -2.42 -9.72 -4.73
C ASN A 41 -2.04 -11.20 -4.59
N SER A 42 -1.45 -11.83 -5.62
CA SER A 42 -1.04 -13.24 -5.55
C SER A 42 0.07 -13.48 -4.54
N HIS A 43 0.97 -12.51 -4.36
CA HIS A 43 2.06 -12.56 -3.38
C HIS A 43 1.67 -12.01 -2.00
N ARG A 44 0.40 -11.59 -1.81
CA ARG A 44 -0.09 -10.90 -0.60
C ARG A 44 0.74 -9.67 -0.22
N GLY A 45 1.31 -8.98 -1.21
CA GLY A 45 2.22 -7.86 -1.00
C GLY A 45 3.25 -7.72 -2.12
N PHE A 46 4.27 -6.90 -1.86
CA PHE A 46 5.39 -6.75 -2.79
C PHE A 46 6.27 -8.01 -2.79
N PRO A 47 6.85 -8.38 -3.95
CA PRO A 47 7.75 -9.54 -4.07
C PRO A 47 9.15 -9.27 -3.50
N TYR A 48 9.42 -8.05 -3.03
CA TYR A 48 10.64 -7.65 -2.36
C TYR A 48 10.30 -7.10 -0.97
N GLU A 49 11.30 -7.12 -0.08
CA GLU A 49 11.15 -6.68 1.30
C GLU A 49 10.91 -5.16 1.36
N VAL A 50 9.64 -4.77 1.43
CA VAL A 50 9.23 -3.37 1.67
C VAL A 50 9.21 -3.12 3.17
N ARG A 51 10.39 -3.15 3.78
CA ARG A 51 10.55 -2.60 5.13
C ARG A 51 10.72 -1.10 5.01
N SER A 52 9.98 -0.37 5.83
CA SER A 52 10.38 0.99 6.19
C SER A 52 11.79 0.91 6.81
N LEU A 53 12.67 1.85 6.48
CA LEU A 53 13.99 1.97 7.13
C LEU A 53 13.86 2.21 8.65
N GLN A 54 12.67 2.57 9.12
CA GLN A 54 12.23 2.38 10.50
C GLN A 54 11.40 1.09 10.58
N PRO A 55 11.93 -0.01 11.15
CA PRO A 55 11.07 -1.12 11.52
C PRO A 55 10.05 -0.58 12.52
N VAL A 56 8.80 -0.45 12.08
CA VAL A 56 7.70 -0.37 13.02
C VAL A 56 7.45 -1.82 13.38
N ASP A 57 8.00 -2.25 14.51
CA ASP A 57 7.63 -3.52 15.15
C ASP A 57 6.16 -3.40 15.57
N VAL A 58 5.25 -3.56 14.61
CA VAL A 58 3.83 -3.68 14.89
C VAL A 58 3.56 -5.15 15.09
N GLU A 59 3.52 -5.58 16.34
CA GLU A 59 2.93 -6.87 16.66
C GLU A 59 1.43 -6.84 16.32
N PRO A 60 0.94 -7.77 15.49
CA PRO A 60 -0.49 -7.86 15.23
C PRO A 60 -1.24 -8.23 16.51
N PHE A 61 -2.41 -7.63 16.73
CA PHE A 61 -3.27 -7.99 17.86
C PHE A 61 -3.72 -9.45 17.76
N THR A 62 -3.69 -10.16 18.88
CA THR A 62 -4.07 -11.58 18.96
C THR A 62 -5.56 -11.81 18.67
N ASN A 63 -6.43 -10.84 18.97
CA ASN A 63 -7.86 -10.89 18.73
C ASN A 63 -8.49 -9.49 18.64
N GLU A 64 -9.75 -9.42 18.19
CA GLU A 64 -10.49 -8.16 18.02
C GLU A 64 -10.65 -7.38 19.33
N ALA A 65 -10.89 -8.08 20.45
CA ALA A 65 -11.06 -7.42 21.75
C ALA A 65 -9.79 -6.69 22.20
N ASP A 66 -8.60 -7.20 21.86
CA ASP A 66 -7.32 -6.54 22.14
C ASP A 66 -7.15 -5.28 21.26
N ALA A 67 -7.53 -5.35 19.99
CA ALA A 67 -7.52 -4.20 19.08
C ALA A 67 -8.48 -3.08 19.55
N THR A 68 -9.70 -3.45 19.97
CA THR A 68 -10.69 -2.49 20.48
C THR A 68 -10.21 -1.81 21.76
N ARG A 69 -9.60 -2.57 22.68
CA ARG A 69 -9.03 -2.00 23.92
C ARG A 69 -7.91 -1.02 23.61
N PHE A 70 -6.97 -1.38 22.73
CA PHE A 70 -5.88 -0.50 22.32
C PHE A 70 -6.39 0.81 21.71
N ALA A 71 -7.33 0.74 20.76
CA ALA A 71 -7.90 1.92 20.11
C ALA A 71 -8.65 2.83 21.10
N THR A 72 -9.33 2.24 22.08
CA THR A 72 -10.04 2.98 23.13
C THR A 72 -9.06 3.74 24.03
N THR A 73 -7.98 3.09 24.48
CA THR A 73 -6.94 3.73 25.29
C THR A 73 -6.28 4.90 24.56
N LEU A 74 -5.90 4.69 23.30
CA LEU A 74 -5.24 5.72 22.49
C LEU A 74 -6.15 6.93 22.25
N SER A 75 -7.45 6.71 22.08
CA SER A 75 -8.44 7.78 21.94
C SER A 75 -8.57 8.60 23.23
N LEU A 76 -8.58 7.94 24.40
CA LEU A 76 -8.64 8.61 25.70
C LEU A 76 -7.38 9.44 25.98
N GLU A 77 -6.20 8.93 25.64
CA GLU A 77 -4.94 9.66 25.76
C GLU A 77 -4.92 10.91 24.88
N ALA A 78 -5.37 10.80 23.63
CA ALA A 78 -5.46 11.94 22.72
C ALA A 78 -6.42 13.03 23.23
N ILE A 79 -7.56 12.64 23.80
CA ILE A 79 -8.53 13.58 24.41
C ILE A 79 -7.92 14.29 25.61
N ASN A 80 -7.18 13.57 26.46
CA ASN A 80 -6.56 14.13 27.65
C ASN A 80 -5.35 15.02 27.34
N ALA A 81 -4.61 14.75 26.27
CA ALA A 81 -3.47 15.56 25.84
C ALA A 81 -3.87 16.93 25.24
N GLN A 82 -5.17 17.11 24.91
CA GLN A 82 -5.71 18.37 24.39
C GLN A 82 -6.29 19.30 25.48
N ARG A 83 -6.15 18.94 26.76
CA ARG A 83 -6.51 19.78 27.92
C ARG A 83 -5.27 20.35 28.58
#